data_AF-A0A0C2JHI0-F1
#
_entry.id   AF-A0A0C2JHI0-F1
#
_cell.length_a   1.000
_cell.length_b   1.000
_cell.length_c   1.000
_cell.angle_alpha   90.00
_cell.angle_beta   90.00
_cell.angle_gamma   90.00
#
_symmetry.space_group_name_H-M   'P 1'
#
loop_
_entity.id
_entity.type
_entity.pdbx_description
1 polymer ?
#
loop_
_entity_poly.entity_id
_entity_poly.type
_entity_poly.pdbx_seq_one_letter_code
_entity_poly.pdbx_strand_id
1 'polypeptide(L)'
;MADRIISSEMFSDLQTIAHSLSELLKVDPTGSSDVRVLELLKKLGEIKMTPKDLKQSQLAKIVNGLRRQTTSATVGAEARSLIKRWRDMVIKKDQSVESTKESLVEVKNYS
;
A
#
# COMPACT_ATOMS: atom_id res chain seq x y z
N MET A 1 -16.26 -19.86 4.91
CA MET A 1 -15.09 -20.48 4.23
C MET A 1 -14.55 -19.65 3.07
N ALA A 2 -15.37 -18.87 2.35
CA ALA A 2 -14.93 -18.02 1.23
C ALA A 2 -13.89 -16.94 1.60
N ASP A 3 -14.03 -16.29 2.76
CA ASP A 3 -13.14 -15.16 3.15
C ASP A 3 -11.66 -15.53 3.30
N ARG A 4 -11.35 -16.80 3.65
CA ARG A 4 -9.96 -17.25 3.81
C ARG A 4 -9.27 -17.52 2.46
N ILE A 5 -10.03 -17.95 1.44
CA ILE A 5 -9.48 -18.26 0.11
C ILE A 5 -9.19 -16.95 -0.64
N ILE A 6 -10.13 -16.01 -0.60
CA ILE A 6 -10.01 -14.68 -1.24
C ILE A 6 -8.79 -13.91 -0.67
N SER A 7 -8.56 -14.00 0.65
CA SER A 7 -7.41 -13.37 1.29
C SER A 7 -6.06 -13.98 0.88
N SER A 8 -6.04 -15.26 0.51
CA SER A 8 -4.82 -15.97 0.12
C SER A 8 -4.42 -15.67 -1.34
N GLU A 9 -5.39 -15.66 -2.26
CA GLU A 9 -5.14 -15.36 -3.68
C GLU A 9 -4.70 -13.91 -3.87
N MET A 10 -5.37 -12.95 -3.22
CA MET A 10 -5.00 -11.54 -3.28
C MET A 10 -3.59 -11.28 -2.75
N PHE A 11 -3.18 -12.01 -1.71
CA PHE A 11 -1.81 -11.89 -1.18
C PHE A 11 -0.78 -12.44 -2.17
N SER A 12 -1.08 -13.53 -2.87
CA SER A 12 -0.23 -14.07 -3.94
C SER A 12 -0.05 -13.05 -5.07
N ASP A 13 -1.13 -12.37 -5.49
CA ASP A 13 -1.05 -11.33 -6.53
C ASP A 13 -0.14 -10.16 -6.13
N LEU A 14 -0.22 -9.71 -4.88
CA LEU A 14 0.66 -8.65 -4.37
C LEU A 14 2.13 -9.08 -4.36
N GLN A 15 2.41 -10.35 -4.01
CA GLN A 15 3.77 -10.90 -4.06
C GLN A 15 4.28 -11.01 -5.49
N THR A 16 3.45 -11.48 -6.43
CA THR A 16 3.80 -11.55 -7.85
C THR A 16 4.11 -10.16 -8.39
N ILE A 17 3.27 -9.16 -8.12
CA ILE A 17 3.52 -7.78 -8.54
C ILE A 17 4.81 -7.23 -7.94
N ALA A 18 5.06 -7.45 -6.64
CA ALA A 18 6.27 -7.01 -5.96
C ALA A 18 7.54 -7.63 -6.58
N HIS A 19 7.48 -8.93 -6.90
CA HIS A 19 8.57 -9.63 -7.56
C HIS A 19 8.81 -9.08 -8.97
N SER A 20 7.76 -8.96 -9.80
CA SER A 20 7.86 -8.43 -11.15
C SER A 20 8.42 -7.00 -11.16
N LEU A 21 7.91 -6.10 -10.31
CA LEU A 21 8.47 -4.76 -10.17
C LEU A 21 9.95 -4.80 -9.78
N SER A 22 10.33 -5.65 -8.84
CA SER A 22 11.72 -5.75 -8.41
C SER A 22 12.65 -6.21 -9.53
N GLU A 23 12.24 -7.21 -10.32
CA GLU A 23 13.04 -7.68 -11.47
C GLU A 23 13.19 -6.61 -12.55
N LEU A 24 12.11 -5.90 -12.88
CA LEU A 24 12.16 -4.81 -13.86
C LEU A 24 13.10 -3.69 -13.40
N LEU A 25 13.04 -3.33 -12.11
CA LEU A 25 13.87 -2.26 -11.55
C LEU A 25 15.33 -2.66 -11.33
N LYS A 26 15.69 -3.95 -11.41
CA LYS A 26 17.10 -4.37 -11.51
C LYS A 26 17.69 -4.04 -12.88
N VAL A 27 16.88 -4.10 -13.93
CA VAL A 27 17.30 -3.84 -15.31
C VAL A 27 17.31 -2.34 -15.60
N ASP A 28 16.22 -1.63 -15.26
CA ASP A 28 16.12 -0.18 -15.31
C ASP A 28 15.70 0.35 -13.94
N PRO A 29 16.65 0.80 -13.09
CA PRO A 29 16.34 1.35 -11.78
C PRO A 29 15.37 2.53 -11.85
N THR A 30 15.36 3.31 -12.93
CA THR A 30 14.46 4.45 -13.07
C THR A 30 13.03 4.00 -13.41
N GLY A 31 12.84 2.78 -13.92
CA GLY A 31 11.57 2.24 -14.39
C GLY A 31 10.89 3.12 -15.45
N SER A 32 11.65 3.99 -16.11
CA SER A 32 11.10 5.04 -16.97
C SER A 32 10.89 4.56 -18.40
N SER A 33 11.63 3.51 -18.78
CA SER A 33 11.66 3.00 -20.16
C SER A 33 10.70 1.82 -20.36
N ASP A 34 10.29 1.15 -19.28
CA ASP A 34 9.49 -0.07 -19.36
C ASP A 34 8.01 0.20 -19.07
N VAL A 35 7.16 0.00 -20.08
CA VAL A 35 5.71 0.21 -20.01
C VAL A 35 5.06 -0.64 -18.92
N ARG A 36 5.61 -1.83 -18.65
CA ARG A 36 5.06 -2.77 -17.64
C ARG A 36 5.16 -2.19 -16.23
N VAL A 37 6.14 -1.32 -15.96
CA VAL A 37 6.24 -0.65 -14.65
C VAL A 37 4.99 0.18 -14.40
N LEU A 38 4.56 0.97 -15.38
CA LEU A 38 3.35 1.79 -15.25
C LEU A 38 2.10 0.92 -15.11
N GLU A 39 1.98 -0.17 -15.88
CA GLU A 39 0.85 -1.10 -15.78
C GLU A 39 0.75 -1.75 -14.40
N LEU A 40 1.88 -2.20 -13.85
CA LEU A 40 1.95 -2.78 -12.50
C LEU A 40 1.56 -1.75 -11.43
N LEU A 41 1.99 -0.49 -11.55
CA LEU A 41 1.57 0.57 -10.64
C LEU A 41 0.05 0.84 -10.71
N LYS A 42 -0.53 0.88 -11.91
CA LYS A 42 -1.98 1.03 -12.07
C LYS A 42 -2.75 -0.15 -11.46
N LYS A 43 -2.29 -1.38 -11.70
CA LYS A 43 -2.88 -2.58 -11.09
C LYS A 43 -2.83 -2.52 -9.57
N LEU A 44 -1.73 -2.06 -8.97
CA LEU A 44 -1.65 -1.81 -7.53
C LEU A 44 -2.65 -0.76 -7.04
N GLY A 45 -2.99 0.20 -7.89
CA GLY A 45 -4.00 1.22 -7.62
C GLY A 45 -5.43 0.68 -7.58
N GLU A 46 -5.70 -0.47 -8.18
CA GLU A 46 -7.03 -1.10 -8.22
C GLU A 46 -7.22 -2.10 -7.06
N ILE A 47 -6.13 -2.63 -6.50
CA ILE A 47 -6.19 -3.62 -5.43
C ILE A 47 -6.51 -2.96 -4.07
N LYS A 48 -7.60 -3.43 -3.44
CA LYS A 48 -7.97 -3.04 -2.09
C LYS A 48 -7.10 -3.81 -1.07
N MET A 49 -5.97 -3.22 -0.71
CA MET A 49 -5.04 -3.78 0.28
C MET A 49 -5.25 -3.20 1.69
N THR A 50 -4.84 -3.96 2.70
CA THR A 50 -4.76 -3.50 4.10
C THR A 50 -3.32 -3.05 4.45
N PRO A 51 -3.12 -2.32 5.56
CA PRO A 51 -1.76 -2.00 6.04
C PRO A 51 -0.89 -3.23 6.30
N LYS A 52 -1.49 -4.37 6.67
CA LYS A 52 -0.78 -5.62 6.91
C LYS A 52 -0.22 -6.17 5.59
N ASP A 53 -1.05 -6.21 4.55
CA ASP A 53 -0.66 -6.70 3.22
C ASP A 53 0.44 -5.83 2.62
N LEU A 54 0.33 -4.51 2.78
CA LEU A 54 1.34 -3.56 2.33
C LEU A 54 2.70 -3.78 3.03
N LYS A 55 2.68 -4.05 4.34
CA LYS A 55 3.90 -4.36 5.11
C LYS A 55 4.52 -5.70 4.69
N GLN A 56 3.70 -6.72 4.48
CA GLN A 56 4.17 -8.05 4.13
C GLN A 56 4.69 -8.13 2.68
N SER A 57 4.08 -7.40 1.75
CA SER A 57 4.48 -7.38 0.32
C SER A 57 5.70 -6.51 0.03
N GLN A 58 6.14 -5.66 0.96
CA GLN A 58 7.26 -4.70 0.78
C GLN A 58 7.06 -3.67 -0.34
N LEU A 59 5.85 -3.59 -0.93
CA LEU A 59 5.53 -2.71 -2.05
C LEU A 59 5.77 -1.23 -1.73
N ALA A 60 5.49 -0.81 -0.49
CA ALA A 60 5.76 0.56 -0.03
C ALA A 60 7.23 0.96 -0.23
N LYS A 61 8.17 0.05 0.06
CA LYS A 61 9.60 0.31 -0.07
C LYS A 61 10.00 0.39 -1.55
N ILE A 62 9.55 -0.56 -2.36
CA ILE A 62 9.86 -0.65 -3.79
C ILE A 62 9.34 0.59 -4.53
N VAL A 63 8.05 0.90 -4.38
CA VAL A 63 7.40 2.03 -5.07
C VAL A 63 7.94 3.37 -4.56
N ASN A 64 8.27 3.50 -3.27
CA ASN A 64 8.89 4.72 -2.76
C ASN A 64 10.32 4.92 -3.30
N GLY A 65 11.08 3.82 -3.49
CA GLY A 65 12.36 3.84 -4.19
C GLY A 65 12.19 4.35 -5.62
N LEU A 66 11.31 3.69 -6.38
CA LEU A 66 10.99 4.06 -7.76
C LEU A 66 10.59 5.54 -7.89
N ARG A 67 9.69 6.01 -7.01
CA ARG A 67 9.23 7.42 -6.97
C ARG A 67 10.38 8.43 -6.89
N ARG A 68 11.48 8.10 -6.21
CA ARG A 68 12.62 9.00 -5.98
C ARG A 68 13.60 9.04 -7.15
N GLN A 69 13.63 7.98 -7.97
CA GLN A 69 14.66 7.77 -8.99
C GLN A 69 14.12 7.78 -10.42
N THR A 70 12.79 7.64 -10.60
CA THR A 70 12.18 7.67 -11.93
C THR A 70 12.32 9.03 -12.59
N THR A 71 12.60 9.02 -13.90
CA THR A 71 12.63 10.22 -14.76
C THR A 71 11.33 10.37 -15.55
N SER A 72 10.48 9.34 -15.58
CA SER A 72 9.16 9.39 -16.20
C SER A 72 8.15 10.14 -15.34
N ALA A 73 7.55 11.18 -15.90
CA ALA A 73 6.53 12.00 -15.23
C ALA A 73 5.28 11.18 -14.87
N THR A 74 4.87 10.25 -15.75
CA THR A 74 3.68 9.41 -15.56
C THR A 74 3.90 8.36 -14.47
N VAL A 75 5.02 7.64 -14.52
CA VAL A 75 5.43 6.67 -13.48
C VAL A 75 5.58 7.38 -12.13
N GLY A 76 6.23 8.54 -12.11
CA GLY A 76 6.38 9.35 -10.90
C GLY A 76 5.04 9.81 -10.31
N ALA A 77 4.08 10.21 -11.15
CA ALA A 77 2.75 10.63 -10.70
C ALA A 77 1.96 9.47 -10.09
N GLU A 78 1.98 8.31 -10.72
CA GLU A 78 1.29 7.11 -10.21
C GLU A 78 1.92 6.64 -8.89
N ALA A 79 3.25 6.55 -8.83
CA ALA A 79 3.96 6.17 -7.62
C ALA A 79 3.69 7.12 -6.44
N ARG A 80 3.65 8.45 -6.69
CA ARG A 80 3.28 9.43 -5.65
C ARG A 80 1.85 9.21 -5.14
N SER A 81 0.91 8.93 -6.04
CA SER A 81 -0.50 8.72 -5.71
C SER A 81 -0.68 7.47 -4.84
N LEU A 82 -0.01 6.37 -5.17
CA LEU A 82 0.01 5.14 -4.36
C LEU A 82 0.59 5.39 -2.97
N ILE A 83 1.76 6.03 -2.88
CA ILE A 83 2.40 6.32 -1.58
C ILE A 83 1.50 7.21 -0.70
N LYS A 84 0.85 8.23 -1.29
CA LYS A 84 -0.10 9.06 -0.56
C LYS A 84 -1.26 8.24 -0.02
N ARG A 85 -1.90 7.42 -0.87
CA ARG A 85 -3.02 6.56 -0.49
C ARG A 85 -2.66 5.59 0.63
N TRP A 86 -1.49 4.95 0.54
CA TRP A 86 -1.01 4.03 1.55
C TRP A 86 -0.67 4.70 2.87
N ARG A 87 -0.06 5.89 2.82
CA ARG A 87 0.19 6.68 4.03
C ARG A 87 -1.14 7.03 4.72
N ASP A 88 -2.11 7.53 3.97
CA ASP A 88 -3.41 7.90 4.52
C ASP A 88 -4.14 6.68 5.10
N MET A 89 -4.00 5.50 4.48
CA MET A 89 -4.52 4.22 4.98
C MET A 89 -3.90 3.81 6.32
N VAL A 90 -2.59 3.99 6.49
CA VAL A 90 -1.89 3.65 7.74
C VAL A 90 -2.27 4.64 8.84
N ILE A 91 -2.24 5.95 8.57
CA ILE A 91 -2.52 7.00 9.56
C ILE A 91 -3.98 6.96 10.03
N LYS A 92 -4.95 6.81 9.12
CA LYS A 92 -6.37 6.77 9.49
C LYS A 92 -6.72 5.55 10.34
N LYS A 93 -5.97 4.45 10.20
CA LYS A 93 -6.14 3.28 11.07
C LYS A 93 -5.76 3.61 12.51
N ASP A 94 -4.70 4.39 12.72
CA ASP A 94 -4.23 4.74 14.07
C ASP A 94 -5.22 5.70 14.77
N GLN A 95 -5.83 6.64 14.04
CA GLN A 95 -6.85 7.54 14.60
C GLN A 95 -8.17 6.84 14.97
N SER A 96 -8.46 5.66 14.39
CA SER A 96 -9.67 4.89 14.69
C SER A 96 -9.60 4.10 16.00
N VAL A 97 -8.41 3.93 16.59
CA VAL A 97 -8.23 3.13 17.82
C VAL A 97 -8.22 4.00 19.08
N GLU A 98 -8.01 5.32 18.95
CA GLU A 98 -7.99 6.25 20.08
C GLU A 98 -9.40 6.62 20.59
N SER A 99 -10.44 6.45 19.78
CA SER A 99 -11.80 6.91 20.12
C SER A 99 -12.60 5.98 21.04
N THR A 100 -12.00 4.92 21.59
CA THR A 100 -12.69 3.92 22.44
C THR A 100 -12.23 3.91 23.91
N LYS A 101 -11.53 4.95 24.39
CA LYS A 101 -11.06 5.04 25.78
C LYS A 101 -11.74 6.08 26.67
N GLU A 102 -12.65 6.91 26.16
CA GLU A 102 -13.29 7.98 26.95
C GLU A 102 -14.81 7.82 27.08
N SER A 103 -15.32 6.67 27.54
CA SER A 103 -16.77 6.55 27.79
C SER A 103 -17.16 5.68 28.99
N LEU A 104 -16.32 5.60 30.04
CA LEU A 104 -16.63 4.81 31.25
C LEU A 104 -16.37 5.50 32.60
N VAL A 105 -16.28 6.84 32.66
CA VAL A 105 -16.06 7.53 33.94
C VAL A 105 -17.05 8.66 34.17
N GLU A 106 -18.35 8.36 34.20
CA GLU A 106 -19.31 9.31 34.79
C GLU A 106 -20.61 8.65 35.28
N VAL A 107 -20.52 7.68 36.19
CA VAL A 107 -21.67 7.27 37.01
C VAL A 107 -21.25 7.00 38.44
N LYS A 108 -20.67 7.99 39.12
CA LYS A 108 -20.69 8.07 40.60
C LYS A 108 -20.59 9.52 41.01
N ASN A 109 -21.73 10.08 41.45
CA ASN A 109 -21.88 10.91 42.65
C ASN A 109 -23.05 11.88 42.47
N TYR A 110 -24.22 11.49 42.96
CA TYR A 110 -25.09 12.44 43.66
C TYR A 110 -25.45 11.80 45.00
N SER A 111 -25.00 12.48 46.05
CA SER A 111 -25.33 12.25 47.46
C SER A 111 -26.68 12.86 47.79
#